data_AF-A0A072TVW0-F1
#
_entry.id   AF-A0A072TVW0-F1
#
_cell.length_a   1.000
_cell.length_b   1.000
_cell.length_c   1.000
_cell.angle_alpha   90.00
_cell.angle_beta   90.00
_cell.angle_gamma   90.00
#
_symmetry.space_group_name_H-M   'P 1'
#
loop_
_entity.id
_entity.type
_entity.pdbx_description
1 polymer ?
#
loop_
_entity_poly.entity_id
_entity_poly.type
_entity_poly.pdbx_seq_one_letter_code
_entity_poly.pdbx_strand_id
1 'polypeptide(L)'
;MKRVYAHRPVIDRETVNKYLEKVKARFAHDPCVFLSFVKLVIMYLKRENTLDDVNREVGLLFKGYAEDLIDELIYYLRVRGQ
;
A
#
# COMPACT_ATOMS: atom_id res chain seq x y z
N MET A 1 -34.40 0.89 -10.37
CA MET A 1 -33.14 1.42 -10.95
C MET A 1 -31.98 0.94 -10.09
N LYS A 2 -31.12 0.06 -10.61
CA LYS A 2 -29.96 -0.49 -9.87
C LYS A 2 -28.92 0.63 -9.73
N ARG A 3 -28.78 1.18 -8.52
CA ARG A 3 -27.66 2.08 -8.20
C ARG A 3 -26.40 1.23 -8.20
N VAL A 4 -25.65 1.29 -9.30
CA VAL A 4 -24.32 0.71 -9.43
C VAL A 4 -23.35 1.56 -8.60
N TYR A 5 -23.38 1.37 -7.28
CA TYR A 5 -22.20 1.60 -6.46
C TYR A 5 -21.58 0.23 -6.24
N ALA A 6 -21.08 -0.38 -7.32
CA ALA A 6 -20.27 -1.58 -7.20
C ALA A 6 -19.00 -1.18 -6.41
N HIS A 7 -19.02 -1.54 -5.13
CA HIS A 7 -17.88 -1.64 -4.25
C HIS A 7 -16.86 -0.50 -4.35
N ARG A 8 -17.13 0.66 -3.74
CA ARG A 8 -16.01 1.42 -3.19
C ARG A 8 -15.52 0.58 -2.00
N PRO A 9 -14.37 -0.12 -2.07
CA PRO A 9 -13.93 -0.96 -0.97
C PRO A 9 -13.79 -0.07 0.27
N VAL A 10 -14.59 -0.36 1.28
CA VAL A 10 -14.37 0.18 2.62
C VAL A 10 -13.04 -0.39 3.06
N ILE A 11 -12.04 0.47 3.26
CA ILE A 11 -10.73 0.05 3.74
C ILE A 11 -10.88 -0.25 5.22
N ASP A 12 -11.25 -1.49 5.50
CA ASP A 12 -11.29 -2.03 6.84
C ASP A 12 -9.94 -2.66 7.21
N ARG A 13 -9.72 -2.93 8.50
CA ARG A 13 -8.54 -3.64 9.00
C ARG A 13 -8.35 -4.98 8.30
N GLU A 14 -9.42 -5.69 7.95
CA GLU A 14 -9.32 -6.95 7.23
C GLU A 14 -8.69 -6.78 5.83
N THR A 15 -9.09 -5.74 5.09
CA THR A 15 -8.54 -5.43 3.78
C THR A 15 -7.05 -5.08 3.86
N VAL A 16 -6.66 -4.30 4.88
CA VAL A 16 -5.26 -3.96 5.12
C VAL A 16 -4.44 -5.20 5.48
N ASN A 17 -4.97 -6.10 6.32
CA ASN A 17 -4.29 -7.35 6.67
C ASN A 17 -4.05 -8.22 5.43
N LYS A 18 -5.07 -8.41 4.58
CA LYS A 18 -4.94 -9.18 3.33
C LYS A 18 -3.88 -8.58 2.40
N TYR A 19 -3.83 -7.25 2.29
CA TYR A 19 -2.79 -6.56 1.53
C TYR A 19 -1.39 -6.82 2.11
N LEU A 20 -1.22 -6.71 3.43
CA LEU A 20 0.08 -6.99 4.08
C LEU A 20 0.53 -8.44 3.88
N GLU A 21 -0.39 -9.41 3.93
CA GLU A 21 -0.07 -10.81 3.62
C GLU A 21 0.34 -11.01 2.16
N LYS A 22 -0.33 -10.33 1.22
CA LYS A 22 0.03 -10.34 -0.21
C LYS A 22 1.45 -9.79 -0.43
N VAL A 23 1.79 -8.64 0.17
CA VAL A 23 3.14 -8.06 0.10
C VAL A 23 4.16 -9.02 0.71
N LYS A 24 3.85 -9.59 1.89
CA LYS A 24 4.73 -10.53 2.59
C LYS A 24 4.99 -11.80 1.78
N ALA A 25 3.97 -12.34 1.11
CA ALA A 25 4.11 -13.50 0.23
C ALA A 25 4.94 -13.17 -1.02
N ARG A 26 4.74 -11.99 -1.61
CA ARG A 26 5.49 -11.55 -2.81
C ARG A 26 6.98 -11.40 -2.53
N PHE A 27 7.32 -10.89 -1.35
CA PHE A 27 8.69 -10.68 -0.90
C PHE A 27 9.13 -11.73 0.13
N ALA A 28 8.56 -12.94 0.10
CA ALA A 28 8.92 -14.02 1.03
C ALA A 28 10.41 -14.40 0.93
N HIS A 29 11.00 -14.24 -0.26
CA HIS A 29 12.41 -14.47 -0.52
C HIS A 29 13.32 -13.28 -0.13
N ASP A 30 12.74 -12.11 0.18
CA ASP A 30 13.48 -10.89 0.50
C ASP A 30 12.81 -10.11 1.65
N PRO A 31 12.99 -10.56 2.91
CA PRO A 31 12.33 -9.95 4.07
C PRO A 31 12.79 -8.50 4.31
N CYS A 32 13.96 -8.11 3.81
CA CYS A 32 14.46 -6.74 3.89
C CYS A 32 13.56 -5.76 3.12
N VAL A 33 12.99 -6.20 1.99
CA VAL A 33 12.02 -5.40 1.22
C VAL A 33 10.77 -5.13 2.04
N PHE A 34 10.20 -6.17 2.68
CA PHE A 34 9.01 -6.01 3.52
C PHE A 34 9.24 -5.07 4.72
N LEU A 35 10.39 -5.19 5.40
CA LEU A 35 10.75 -4.31 6.52
C LEU A 35 10.87 -2.85 6.09
N SER A 36 11.53 -2.59 4.96
CA SER A 36 11.67 -1.25 4.39
C SER A 36 10.32 -0.67 4.01
N PHE A 37 9.44 -1.50 3.43
CA PHE A 37 8.08 -1.10 3.09
C PHE A 37 7.28 -0.67 4.33
N VAL A 38 7.30 -1.48 5.40
CA VAL A 38 6.62 -1.14 6.66
C VAL A 38 7.16 0.18 7.24
N LYS A 39 8.47 0.42 7.16
CA LYS A 39 9.08 1.68 7.60
C LYS A 39 8.54 2.88 6.84
N LEU A 40 8.42 2.80 5.51
CA LEU A 40 7.84 3.87 4.67
C LEU A 40 6.40 4.18 5.06
N VAL A 41 5.58 3.15 5.28
CA VAL A 41 4.18 3.32 5.71
C VAL A 41 4.11 4.00 7.08
N ILE A 42 4.96 3.61 8.03
CA ILE A 42 5.02 4.26 9.36
C ILE A 42 5.42 5.74 9.24
N MET A 43 6.41 6.07 8.40
CA MET A 43 6.84 7.46 8.19
C MET A 43 5.73 8.32 7.58
N TYR A 44 4.95 7.77 6.63
CA TYR A 44 3.77 8.45 6.08
C TYR A 44 2.70 8.70 7.15
N LEU A 45 2.38 7.70 7.98
CA LEU A 45 1.39 7.83 9.05
C LEU A 45 1.79 8.87 10.10
N LYS A 46 3.11 9.07 10.30
CA LYS A 46 3.66 10.13 11.15
C LYS A 46 3.68 11.52 10.48
N ARG A 47 3.23 11.64 9.22
CA ARG A 47 3.31 12.85 8.39
C ARG A 47 4.75 13.34 8.16
N GLU A 48 5.72 12.44 8.22
CA GLU A 48 7.13 12.77 7.97
C GLU A 48 7.47 12.79 6.47
N ASN A 49 6.62 12.19 5.62
CA ASN A 49 6.76 12.14 4.17
C ASN A 49 5.44 12.40 3.46
N THR A 50 5.51 12.88 2.21
CA THR A 50 4.33 13.08 1.38
C THR A 50 3.93 11.78 0.65
N LEU A 51 2.73 11.75 0.06
CA LEU A 51 2.31 10.61 -0.75
C LEU A 51 3.22 10.40 -1.97
N ASP A 52 3.77 11.48 -2.53
CA ASP A 52 4.68 11.42 -3.67
C ASP A 52 6.03 10.78 -3.29
N ASP A 53 6.58 11.17 -2.14
CA ASP A 53 7.79 10.54 -1.57
C ASP A 53 7.58 9.05 -1.35
N VAL A 54 6.46 8.65 -0.75
CA VAL A 54 6.12 7.24 -0.53
C VAL A 54 6.00 6.49 -1.85
N ASN A 55 5.32 7.07 -2.85
CA ASN A 55 5.15 6.44 -4.16
C ASN A 55 6.51 6.18 -4.82
N ARG A 56 7.39 7.18 -4.81
CA ARG A 56 8.73 7.09 -5.37
C ARG A 56 9.59 6.06 -4.63
N GLU A 57 9.61 6.10 -3.31
CA GLU A 57 10.40 5.18 -2.48
C GLU A 57 9.94 3.74 -2.63
N VAL A 58 8.61 3.49 -2.64
CA VAL A 58 8.06 2.15 -2.83
C VAL A 58 8.32 1.64 -4.25
N GLY A 59 8.25 2.51 -5.27
CA GLY A 59 8.63 2.17 -6.66
C GLY A 59 10.06 1.68 -6.78
N LEU A 60 11.00 2.36 -6.13
CA LEU A 60 12.41 1.94 -6.05
C LEU A 60 12.57 0.65 -5.27
N LEU A 61 11.88 0.53 -4.13
CA LEU A 61 11.94 -0.62 -3.25
C LEU A 61 11.45 -1.92 -3.94
N PHE A 62 10.38 -1.82 -4.72
CA PHE A 62 9.82 -2.96 -5.47
C PHE A 62 10.51 -3.17 -6.82
N LYS A 63 11.49 -2.32 -7.17
CA LYS A 63 12.27 -2.37 -8.42
C LYS A 63 11.39 -2.47 -9.69
N GLY A 64 10.17 -1.92 -9.65
CA GLY A 64 9.21 -1.97 -10.75
C GLY A 64 8.52 -3.31 -11.00
N TYR A 65 8.75 -4.36 -10.19
CA TYR A 65 8.14 -5.68 -10.41
C TYR A 65 6.75 -5.86 -9.76
N ALA A 66 6.31 -4.89 -8.97
CA ALA A 66 5.07 -4.97 -8.20
C ALA A 66 4.27 -3.67 -8.27
N GLU A 67 4.05 -3.16 -9.48
CA GLU A 67 3.21 -1.98 -9.73
C GLU A 67 1.79 -2.15 -9.17
N ASP A 68 1.24 -3.37 -9.20
CA ASP A 68 -0.08 -3.67 -8.62
C ASP A 68 -0.15 -3.38 -7.12
N LEU A 69 0.92 -3.69 -6.38
CA LEU A 69 1.00 -3.41 -4.94
C LEU A 69 1.12 -1.91 -4.66
N ILE A 70 1.79 -1.18 -5.55
CA ILE A 70 1.94 0.28 -5.45
C ILE A 70 0.59 0.96 -5.67
N ASP A 71 -0.12 0.62 -6.75
CA ASP A 71 -1.43 1.19 -7.05
C ASP A 71 -2.43 0.95 -5.91
N GLU A 72 -2.47 -0.28 -5.37
CA GLU A 72 -3.28 -0.61 -4.20
C GLU A 72 -2.90 0.25 -2.98
N LEU A 73 -1.60 0.40 -2.68
CA LEU A 73 -1.13 1.25 -1.57
C LEU A 73 -1.58 2.71 -1.73
N ILE A 74 -1.36 3.30 -2.91
CA ILE A 74 -1.70 4.71 -3.17
C ILE A 74 -3.21 4.91 -3.06
N TYR A 75 -4.01 3.97 -3.58
CA TYR A 75 -5.45 3.96 -3.37
C TYR A 75 -5.81 3.94 -1.88
N TYR A 76 -5.16 3.06 -1.09
CA TYR A 76 -5.45 2.94 0.34
C TYR A 76 -5.10 4.21 1.13
N LEU A 77 -3.93 4.79 0.88
CA LEU A 77 -3.47 6.00 1.55
C LEU A 77 -4.36 7.21 1.18
N ARG A 78 -4.78 7.31 -0.08
CA ARG A 78 -5.65 8.40 -0.56
C ARG A 78 -7.04 8.36 0.06
N VAL A 79 -7.62 7.17 0.21
CA VAL A 79 -8.96 7.01 0.80
C VAL A 79 -8.96 7.19 2.32
N ARG A 80 -7.85 6.84 3.00
CA ARG A 80 -7.69 7.03 4.47
C ARG A 80 -7.32 8.46 4.87
N GLY A 81 -6.85 9.28 3.94
CA GLY A 81 -6.44 10.67 4.17
C GLY A 81 -7.55 11.73 4.05
N GLN A 82 -8.81 11.34 3.83
CA GLN A 82 -9.99 12.22 3.82
C GLN A 82 -10.83 12.09 5.09
#